data_AF-A0A7J6SE79-F1
#
_entry.id   AF-A0A7J6SE79-F1
#
_cell.length_a   1.000
_cell.length_b   1.000
_cell.length_c   1.000
_cell.angle_alpha   90.00
_cell.angle_beta   90.00
_cell.angle_gamma   90.00
#
_symmetry.space_group_name_H-M   'P 1'
#
loop_
_entity.id
_entity.type
_entity.pdbx_description
1 polymer ?
#
loop_
_entity_poly.entity_id
_entity_poly.type
_entity_poly.pdbx_seq_one_letter_code
_entity_poly.pdbx_strand_id
1 'polypeptide(L)'
;ALTFKGGNSADVLPFPPQHFMGAIGQIPPQGPVLDGERSLTLLKQLPTSTKNWAMRSRVTAVSQKRSGVVVESETVIVDKDTGEECARLGNSVFYVGVKGLQSAGESSKVVIDIPQRPADREVSEIITLERVQTYRLSGDYNPLHVDDDVAKAFGFPRAIVHGLCTLGHSVRHIIKEFANGDPGEVRGIRCRFSKPVLIGERITTKMWRVDVTKVLFRTCKYSVLDVVMRQYIAAS
;
A
#
# COMPACT_ATOMS: atom_id res chain seq x y z
N ALA A 1 -19.48 -32.77 9.84
CA ALA A 1 -20.01 -31.62 9.09
C ALA A 1 -19.42 -30.35 9.66
N LEU A 2 -18.44 -29.73 8.99
CA LEU A 2 -17.74 -28.54 9.47
C LEU A 2 -18.62 -27.32 9.17
N THR A 3 -19.42 -26.88 10.15
CA THR A 3 -20.30 -25.68 10.16
C THR A 3 -21.23 -25.44 8.95
N PHE A 4 -21.29 -26.34 7.96
CA PHE A 4 -22.00 -26.19 6.68
C PHE A 4 -23.52 -26.36 6.73
N LYS A 5 -24.16 -26.20 7.90
CA LYS A 5 -25.62 -26.28 8.05
C LYS A 5 -26.16 -25.11 8.89
N GLY A 6 -26.18 -23.91 8.33
CA GLY A 6 -27.14 -22.88 8.75
C GLY A 6 -26.60 -21.51 9.18
N GLY A 7 -25.32 -21.20 9.00
CA GLY A 7 -24.77 -19.83 9.13
C GLY A 7 -23.98 -19.45 7.87
N ASN A 8 -24.37 -18.38 7.18
CA ASN A 8 -23.88 -18.05 5.83
C ASN A 8 -22.53 -17.29 5.76
N SER A 9 -21.75 -17.24 6.84
CA SER A 9 -20.42 -16.63 6.76
C SER A 9 -19.42 -17.38 7.64
N ALA A 10 -18.56 -18.13 6.98
CA ALA A 10 -17.14 -18.13 7.30
C ALA A 10 -16.53 -17.23 6.21
N ASP A 11 -16.23 -15.97 6.51
CA ASP A 11 -15.78 -14.98 5.53
C ASP A 11 -14.47 -15.42 4.85
N VAL A 12 -14.60 -16.26 3.83
CA VAL A 12 -13.57 -16.48 2.82
C VAL A 12 -13.78 -15.36 1.82
N LEU A 13 -12.99 -14.29 1.93
CA LEU A 13 -12.93 -13.28 0.89
C LEU A 13 -12.34 -13.95 -0.36
N PRO A 14 -13.12 -14.15 -1.45
CA PRO A 14 -12.58 -14.72 -2.67
C PRO A 14 -11.48 -13.79 -3.19
N PHE A 15 -10.45 -14.34 -3.85
CA PHE A 15 -9.46 -13.55 -4.57
C PHE A 15 -9.63 -13.74 -6.09
N PRO A 16 -9.69 -12.66 -6.88
CA PRO A 16 -9.75 -11.28 -6.43
C PRO A 16 -11.10 -10.99 -5.75
N PRO A 17 -11.15 -10.20 -4.66
CA PRO A 17 -12.43 -9.86 -4.05
C PRO A 17 -13.27 -9.02 -5.02
N GLN A 18 -14.60 -9.12 -4.96
CA GLN A 18 -15.49 -8.48 -5.94
C GLN A 18 -15.22 -6.97 -6.13
N HIS A 19 -14.85 -6.25 -5.06
CA HIS A 19 -14.49 -4.83 -5.13
C HIS A 19 -13.16 -4.58 -5.89
N PHE A 20 -12.26 -5.55 -5.91
CA PHE A 20 -11.04 -5.53 -6.72
C PHE A 20 -11.37 -5.71 -8.22
N MET A 21 -12.44 -6.44 -8.54
CA MET A 21 -12.87 -6.69 -9.92
C MET A 21 -13.56 -5.48 -10.59
N GLY A 22 -14.15 -4.57 -9.82
CA GLY A 22 -14.98 -3.48 -10.36
C GLY A 22 -14.26 -2.53 -11.33
N ALA A 23 -12.95 -2.31 -11.16
CA ALA A 23 -12.13 -1.53 -12.08
C ALA A 23 -11.34 -2.40 -13.07
N ILE A 24 -10.98 -3.63 -12.68
CA ILE A 24 -10.21 -4.57 -13.52
C ILE A 24 -11.05 -5.11 -14.67
N GLY A 25 -12.37 -5.23 -14.51
CA GLY A 25 -13.27 -5.78 -15.52
C GLY A 25 -13.35 -4.99 -16.84
N GLN A 26 -12.82 -3.75 -16.89
CA GLN A 26 -12.85 -2.91 -18.10
C GLN A 26 -11.51 -2.86 -18.85
N ILE A 27 -10.43 -3.38 -18.26
CA ILE A 27 -9.10 -3.39 -18.90
C ILE A 27 -8.75 -4.85 -19.21
N PRO A 28 -8.66 -5.26 -20.49
CA PRO A 28 -8.34 -6.64 -20.83
C PRO A 28 -6.95 -6.99 -20.30
N PRO A 29 -6.80 -8.06 -19.49
CA PRO A 29 -5.49 -8.44 -18.97
C PRO A 29 -4.63 -8.96 -20.13
N GLN A 30 -3.55 -8.25 -20.43
CA GLN A 30 -2.54 -8.64 -21.44
C GLN A 30 -1.18 -8.99 -20.80
N GLY A 31 -1.09 -8.96 -19.47
CA GLY A 31 0.15 -9.16 -18.71
C GLY A 31 -0.04 -8.93 -17.21
N PRO A 32 1.05 -8.94 -16.42
CA PRO A 32 0.98 -8.70 -14.97
C PRO A 32 0.43 -7.31 -14.64
N VAL A 33 -0.23 -7.26 -13.48
CA VAL A 33 -0.76 -6.03 -12.88
C VAL A 33 0.10 -5.70 -11.66
N LEU A 34 0.75 -4.54 -11.67
CA LEU A 34 1.70 -4.15 -10.63
C LEU A 34 1.15 -3.01 -9.79
N ASP A 35 1.22 -3.15 -8.47
CA ASP A 35 0.95 -2.05 -7.53
C ASP A 35 2.15 -1.08 -7.57
N GLY A 36 1.92 0.13 -8.09
CA GLY A 36 2.97 1.10 -8.35
C GLY A 36 3.18 2.07 -7.20
N GLU A 37 2.11 2.72 -6.76
CA GLU A 37 2.15 3.76 -5.73
C GLU A 37 0.93 3.65 -4.82
N ARG A 38 1.13 4.01 -3.55
CA ARG A 38 0.06 4.08 -2.55
C ARG A 38 0.16 5.39 -1.80
N SER A 39 -0.98 5.95 -1.44
CA SER A 39 -1.08 6.99 -0.44
C SER A 39 -2.26 6.74 0.47
N LEU A 40 -2.13 7.19 1.71
CA LEU A 40 -3.17 7.22 2.73
C LEU A 40 -3.12 8.60 3.37
N THR A 41 -4.28 9.23 3.54
CA THR A 41 -4.45 10.43 4.37
C THR A 41 -5.55 10.16 5.37
N LEU A 42 -5.22 10.25 6.65
CA LEU A 42 -6.17 10.11 7.76
C LEU A 42 -6.76 11.48 8.09
N LEU A 43 -8.03 11.66 7.76
CA LEU A 43 -8.78 12.88 8.08
C LEU A 43 -9.15 12.87 9.56
N LYS A 44 -9.45 11.68 10.10
CA LYS A 44 -9.71 11.41 11.51
C LYS A 44 -8.83 10.26 12.01
N GLN A 45 -8.71 10.12 13.33
CA GLN A 45 -8.16 8.88 13.88
C GLN A 45 -9.07 7.72 13.48
N LEU A 46 -8.47 6.61 13.06
CA LEU A 46 -9.24 5.40 12.82
C LEU A 46 -9.70 4.84 14.18
N PRO A 47 -10.98 4.49 14.34
CA PRO A 47 -11.43 3.84 15.56
C PRO A 47 -10.85 2.44 15.67
N THR A 48 -10.84 1.87 16.88
CA THR A 48 -10.44 0.48 17.11
C THR A 48 -11.46 -0.56 16.61
N SER A 49 -12.68 -0.12 16.34
CA SER A 49 -13.72 -0.92 15.67
C SER A 49 -14.69 0.00 14.94
N THR A 50 -15.21 -0.46 13.81
CA THR A 50 -16.10 0.34 12.95
C THR A 50 -17.31 -0.49 12.58
N LYS A 51 -18.48 0.15 12.51
CA LYS A 51 -19.69 -0.43 11.89
C LYS A 51 -20.12 0.50 10.77
N ASN A 52 -20.71 -0.04 9.70
CA ASN A 52 -21.31 0.73 8.61
C ASN A 52 -20.38 1.72 7.87
N TRP A 53 -19.15 1.32 7.54
CA TRP A 53 -18.29 2.14 6.68
C TRP A 53 -18.51 1.84 5.20
N ALA A 54 -18.37 2.85 4.35
CA ALA A 54 -18.43 2.74 2.90
C ALA A 54 -17.10 3.14 2.26
N MET A 55 -16.72 2.45 1.19
CA MET A 55 -15.63 2.82 0.30
C MET A 55 -16.22 3.40 -0.98
N ARG A 56 -15.78 4.60 -1.36
CA ARG A 56 -16.16 5.24 -2.63
C ARG A 56 -14.91 5.44 -3.46
N SER A 57 -14.80 4.69 -4.56
CA SER A 57 -13.62 4.70 -5.43
C SER A 57 -13.93 5.35 -6.77
N ARG A 58 -12.96 6.09 -7.31
CA ARG A 58 -13.01 6.64 -8.68
C ARG A 58 -11.64 6.59 -9.33
N VAL A 59 -11.61 6.42 -10.65
CA VAL A 59 -10.41 6.61 -11.45
C VAL A 59 -10.16 8.11 -11.59
N THR A 60 -8.95 8.56 -11.28
CA THR A 60 -8.56 9.97 -11.36
C THR A 60 -7.74 10.27 -12.60
N ALA A 61 -6.93 9.31 -13.05
CA ALA A 61 -6.16 9.44 -14.28
C ALA A 61 -5.88 8.09 -14.94
N VAL A 62 -5.76 8.11 -16.26
CA VAL A 62 -5.25 7.01 -17.08
C VAL A 62 -4.09 7.57 -17.91
N SER A 63 -2.96 6.90 -17.88
CA SER A 63 -1.75 7.33 -18.57
C SER A 63 -1.15 6.19 -19.39
N GLN A 64 -1.19 6.30 -20.72
CA GLN A 64 -0.48 5.39 -21.61
C GLN A 64 1.03 5.61 -21.45
N LYS A 65 1.75 4.53 -21.12
CA LYS A 65 3.21 4.48 -21.10
C LYS A 65 3.70 3.59 -22.25
N ARG A 66 5.01 3.61 -22.50
CA ARG A 66 5.64 2.82 -23.57
C ARG A 66 5.35 1.31 -23.46
N SER A 67 5.35 0.77 -22.25
CA SER A 67 5.27 -0.67 -21.97
C SER A 67 3.95 -1.11 -21.30
N GLY A 68 2.97 -0.22 -21.19
CA GLY A 68 1.72 -0.51 -20.49
C GLY A 68 0.93 0.75 -20.18
N VAL A 69 -0.07 0.63 -19.31
CA VAL A 69 -0.93 1.74 -18.88
C VAL A 69 -0.88 1.89 -17.36
N VAL A 70 -0.78 3.12 -16.88
CA VAL A 70 -0.95 3.44 -15.46
C VAL A 70 -2.38 3.93 -15.25
N VAL A 71 -3.08 3.34 -14.29
CA VAL A 71 -4.38 3.82 -13.82
C VAL A 71 -4.20 4.32 -12.40
N GLU A 72 -4.53 5.58 -12.17
CA GLU A 72 -4.59 6.18 -10.85
C GLU A 72 -6.04 6.17 -10.35
N SER A 73 -6.20 5.87 -9.08
CA SER A 73 -7.52 5.87 -8.44
C SER A 73 -7.42 6.49 -7.06
N GLU A 74 -8.54 7.08 -6.65
CA GLU A 74 -8.77 7.59 -5.32
C GLU A 74 -9.91 6.81 -4.70
N THR A 75 -9.76 6.48 -3.42
CA THR A 75 -10.82 5.87 -2.62
C THR A 75 -11.01 6.68 -1.35
N VAL A 76 -12.24 7.10 -1.09
CA VAL A 76 -12.63 7.75 0.16
C VAL A 76 -13.36 6.75 1.05
N ILE A 77 -12.95 6.69 2.31
CA ILE A 77 -13.64 5.94 3.36
C ILE A 77 -14.60 6.89 4.06
N VAL A 78 -15.87 6.52 4.11
CA VAL A 78 -16.97 7.33 4.67
C VAL A 78 -17.66 6.55 5.77
N ASP A 79 -17.87 7.19 6.92
CA ASP A 79 -18.78 6.68 7.94
C ASP A 79 -20.22 6.88 7.46
N LYS A 80 -21.01 5.80 7.27
CA LYS A 80 -22.37 5.95 6.73
C LYS A 80 -23.36 6.49 7.75
N ASP A 81 -23.06 6.39 9.04
CA ASP A 81 -23.96 6.86 10.09
C ASP A 81 -23.86 8.39 10.20
N THR A 82 -22.65 8.96 10.05
CA THR A 82 -22.43 10.42 10.10
C THR A 82 -22.31 11.10 8.74
N GLY A 83 -22.00 10.35 7.68
CA GLY A 83 -21.71 10.87 6.35
C GLY A 83 -20.30 11.47 6.18
N GLU A 84 -19.44 11.38 7.19
CA GLU A 84 -18.14 12.04 7.21
C GLU A 84 -17.04 11.21 6.53
N GLU A 85 -16.11 11.89 5.84
CA GLU A 85 -14.91 11.25 5.31
C GLU A 85 -13.89 10.96 6.43
N CYS A 86 -13.52 9.70 6.60
CA CYS A 86 -12.56 9.24 7.63
C CYS A 86 -11.12 9.20 7.10
N ALA A 87 -10.96 8.73 5.87
CA ALA A 87 -9.66 8.56 5.24
C ALA A 87 -9.76 8.64 3.72
N ARG A 88 -8.66 9.07 3.10
CA ARG A 88 -8.50 9.10 1.65
C ARG A 88 -7.30 8.27 1.25
N LEU A 89 -7.52 7.33 0.33
CA LEU A 89 -6.51 6.45 -0.21
C LEU A 89 -6.27 6.84 -1.67
N GLY A 90 -5.01 6.87 -2.07
CA GLY A 90 -4.62 6.96 -3.47
C GLY A 90 -3.86 5.70 -3.85
N ASN A 91 -4.03 5.24 -5.09
CA ASN A 91 -3.24 4.16 -5.62
C ASN A 91 -2.95 4.37 -7.10
N SER A 92 -1.80 3.87 -7.56
CA SER A 92 -1.50 3.72 -8.97
C SER A 92 -1.23 2.25 -9.29
N VAL A 93 -1.86 1.76 -10.36
CA VAL A 93 -1.70 0.38 -10.83
C VAL A 93 -1.15 0.42 -12.24
N PHE A 94 -0.10 -0.36 -12.50
CA PHE A 94 0.51 -0.49 -13.81
C PHE A 94 0.10 -1.80 -14.47
N TYR A 95 -0.62 -1.70 -15.59
CA TYR A 95 -1.04 -2.81 -16.42
C TYR A 95 -0.01 -3.01 -17.54
N VAL A 96 0.81 -4.07 -17.41
CA VAL A 96 1.87 -4.37 -18.37
C VAL A 96 1.28 -4.85 -19.69
N GLY A 97 1.84 -4.37 -20.80
CA GLY A 97 1.49 -4.82 -22.15
C GLY A 97 0.27 -4.14 -22.77
N VAL A 98 -0.61 -3.55 -21.96
CA VAL A 98 -1.81 -2.84 -22.44
C VAL A 98 -1.43 -1.61 -23.28
N LYS A 99 -2.06 -1.51 -24.46
CA LYS A 99 -1.85 -0.44 -25.43
C LYS A 99 -3.17 0.07 -25.98
N GLY A 100 -3.14 1.27 -26.56
CA GLY A 100 -4.27 1.84 -27.27
C GLY A 100 -5.29 2.54 -26.38
N LEU A 101 -4.98 2.75 -25.09
CA LEU A 101 -5.81 3.57 -24.21
C LEU A 101 -5.42 5.04 -24.33
N GLN A 102 -6.42 5.90 -24.53
CA GLN A 102 -6.22 7.34 -24.51
C GLN A 102 -5.91 7.81 -23.09
N SER A 103 -4.90 8.66 -22.94
CA SER A 103 -4.60 9.26 -21.63
C SER A 103 -5.66 10.30 -21.29
N ALA A 104 -6.11 10.32 -20.03
CA ALA A 104 -7.16 11.21 -19.55
C ALA A 104 -7.00 11.46 -18.04
N GLY A 105 -7.59 12.56 -17.56
CA GLY A 105 -7.53 12.95 -16.15
C GLY A 105 -6.21 13.62 -15.75
N GLU A 106 -6.10 13.96 -14.47
CA GLU A 106 -4.93 14.64 -13.90
C GLU A 106 -4.16 13.70 -12.98
N SER A 107 -2.89 13.46 -13.32
CA SER A 107 -2.00 12.64 -12.51
C SER A 107 -1.65 13.35 -11.21
N SER A 108 -1.74 12.64 -10.10
CA SER A 108 -1.40 13.14 -8.76
C SER A 108 0.06 12.88 -8.38
N LYS A 109 0.90 12.54 -9.37
CA LYS A 109 2.29 12.14 -9.18
C LYS A 109 3.08 13.24 -8.48
N VAL A 110 3.62 12.91 -7.32
CA VAL A 110 4.53 13.80 -6.58
C VAL A 110 5.95 13.27 -6.72
N VAL A 111 6.85 14.12 -7.21
CA VAL A 111 8.28 13.87 -7.14
C VAL A 111 8.73 14.27 -5.75
N ILE A 112 9.37 13.35 -5.04
CA ILE A 112 9.92 13.61 -3.73
C ILE A 112 11.44 13.46 -3.88
N ASP A 113 12.17 14.46 -3.39
CA ASP A 113 13.61 14.48 -3.44
C ASP A 113 14.19 13.97 -2.13
N ILE A 114 15.05 12.97 -2.23
CA ILE A 114 15.69 12.38 -1.05
C ILE A 114 16.93 13.17 -0.69
N PRO A 115 17.10 13.56 0.58
CA PRO A 115 18.24 14.32 1.03
C PRO A 115 19.54 13.60 0.67
N GLN A 116 20.48 14.34 0.07
CA GLN A 116 21.83 13.86 -0.23
C GLN A 116 22.73 13.98 1.02
N ARG A 117 22.23 13.46 2.15
CA ARG A 117 22.93 13.39 3.45
C ARG A 117 22.68 12.03 4.10
N PRO A 118 23.50 11.60 5.07
CA PRO A 118 23.22 10.40 5.87
C PRO A 118 21.81 10.45 6.49
N ALA A 119 21.20 9.27 6.65
CA ALA A 119 19.91 9.13 7.32
C ALA A 119 20.04 9.45 8.81
N ASP A 120 19.01 10.06 9.39
CA ASP A 120 18.97 10.36 10.82
C ASP A 120 18.81 9.09 11.65
N ARG A 121 18.05 8.12 11.11
CA ARG A 121 17.82 6.81 11.69
C ARG A 121 17.82 5.73 10.61
N GLU A 122 18.35 4.56 10.96
CA GLU A 122 18.29 3.36 10.13
C GLU A 122 17.88 2.17 10.99
N VAL A 123 16.83 1.45 10.58
CA VAL A 123 16.34 0.26 11.28
C VAL A 123 16.27 -0.90 10.30
N SER A 124 16.84 -2.05 10.66
CA SER A 124 16.85 -3.24 9.82
C SER A 124 16.07 -4.39 10.44
N GLU A 125 15.34 -5.12 9.61
CA GLU A 125 14.50 -6.24 10.04
C GLU A 125 14.38 -7.29 8.93
N ILE A 126 14.25 -8.57 9.31
CA ILE A 126 13.93 -9.65 8.37
C ILE A 126 12.41 -9.83 8.30
N ILE A 127 11.87 -9.89 7.08
CA ILE A 127 10.47 -10.27 6.87
C ILE A 127 10.42 -11.79 6.69
N THR A 128 9.94 -12.50 7.70
CA THR A 128 9.86 -13.97 7.70
C THR A 128 8.64 -14.46 6.92
N LEU A 129 8.61 -15.77 6.62
CA LEU A 129 7.47 -16.39 5.93
C LEU A 129 6.17 -16.26 6.73
N GLU A 130 6.24 -16.43 8.05
CA GLU A 130 5.09 -16.34 8.94
C GLU A 130 4.47 -14.94 8.89
N ARG A 131 5.29 -13.89 8.72
CA ARG A 131 4.79 -12.51 8.58
C ARG A 131 4.03 -12.30 7.27
N VAL A 132 4.52 -12.88 6.18
CA VAL A 132 3.84 -12.83 4.87
C VAL A 132 2.53 -13.62 4.92
N GLN A 133 2.56 -14.81 5.52
CA GLN A 133 1.38 -15.66 5.73
C GLN A 133 0.37 -15.04 6.68
N THR A 134 0.81 -14.26 7.66
CA THR A 134 -0.10 -13.51 8.55
C THR A 134 -0.69 -12.31 7.81
N TYR A 135 0.12 -11.56 7.06
CA TYR A 135 -0.32 -10.35 6.36
C TYR A 135 -1.43 -10.63 5.35
N ARG A 136 -1.35 -11.73 4.58
CA ARG A 136 -2.41 -12.10 3.63
C ARG A 136 -3.78 -12.32 4.28
N LEU A 137 -3.83 -12.67 5.57
CA LEU A 137 -5.09 -12.80 6.31
C LEU A 137 -5.81 -11.46 6.47
N SER A 138 -5.12 -10.33 6.23
CA SER A 138 -5.71 -9.00 6.18
C SER A 138 -6.40 -8.67 4.84
N GLY A 139 -6.49 -9.61 3.89
CA GLY A 139 -7.35 -9.52 2.71
C GLY A 139 -6.68 -9.69 1.35
N ASP A 140 -5.34 -9.68 1.28
CA ASP A 140 -4.60 -9.88 0.02
C ASP A 140 -4.10 -11.33 -0.11
N TYR A 141 -4.95 -12.14 -0.73
CA TYR A 141 -4.74 -13.57 -0.96
C TYR A 141 -4.07 -13.88 -2.31
N ASN A 142 -3.46 -12.89 -2.98
CA ASN A 142 -2.79 -13.11 -4.26
C ASN A 142 -1.75 -14.25 -4.17
N PRO A 143 -1.87 -15.32 -4.98
CA PRO A 143 -0.98 -16.48 -4.90
C PRO A 143 0.49 -16.14 -5.15
N LEU A 144 0.78 -15.02 -5.82
CA LEU A 144 2.13 -14.48 -6.02
C LEU A 144 2.98 -14.39 -4.73
N HIS A 145 2.31 -14.28 -3.58
CA HIS A 145 2.96 -14.11 -2.27
C HIS A 145 3.15 -15.41 -1.48
N VAL A 146 2.68 -16.56 -1.98
CA VAL A 146 2.74 -17.84 -1.26
C VAL A 146 3.08 -19.04 -2.15
N ASP A 147 2.87 -18.95 -3.44
CA ASP A 147 3.08 -20.04 -4.40
C ASP A 147 4.28 -19.71 -5.30
N ASP A 148 5.34 -20.51 -5.16
CA ASP A 148 6.59 -20.31 -5.90
C ASP A 148 6.43 -20.59 -7.40
N ASP A 149 5.54 -21.48 -7.81
CA ASP A 149 5.34 -21.81 -9.22
C ASP A 149 4.56 -20.70 -9.92
N VAL A 150 3.57 -20.13 -9.23
CA VAL A 150 2.91 -18.89 -9.68
C VAL A 150 3.94 -17.76 -9.77
N ALA A 151 4.76 -17.55 -8.74
CA ALA A 151 5.74 -16.47 -8.76
C ALA A 151 6.76 -16.61 -9.91
N LYS A 152 7.22 -17.83 -10.20
CA LYS A 152 8.08 -18.14 -11.35
C LYS A 152 7.39 -17.87 -12.69
N ALA A 153 6.12 -18.25 -12.82
CA ALA A 153 5.33 -17.94 -14.02
C ALA A 153 5.21 -16.42 -14.28
N PHE A 154 5.27 -15.61 -13.22
CA PHE A 154 5.28 -14.15 -13.28
C PHE A 154 6.71 -13.53 -13.34
N GLY A 155 7.75 -14.36 -13.48
CA GLY A 155 9.13 -13.91 -13.67
C GLY A 155 9.91 -13.60 -12.39
N PHE A 156 9.41 -14.01 -11.22
CA PHE A 156 10.13 -13.93 -9.95
C PHE A 156 10.84 -15.24 -9.64
N PRO A 157 11.98 -15.24 -8.92
CA PRO A 157 12.68 -16.48 -8.59
C PRO A 157 11.89 -17.39 -7.63
N ARG A 158 11.01 -16.81 -6.81
CA ARG A 158 10.14 -17.45 -5.81
C ARG A 158 9.11 -16.44 -5.30
N ALA A 159 8.20 -16.86 -4.42
CA ALA A 159 7.21 -15.99 -3.79
C ALA A 159 7.83 -14.74 -3.17
N ILE A 160 7.15 -13.61 -3.31
CA ILE A 160 7.61 -12.28 -2.88
C ILE A 160 6.74 -11.74 -1.74
N VAL A 161 7.29 -10.85 -0.92
CA VAL A 161 6.54 -10.14 0.13
C VAL A 161 5.57 -9.15 -0.52
N HIS A 162 4.35 -8.99 0.03
CA HIS A 162 3.43 -7.93 -0.37
C HIS A 162 4.09 -6.55 -0.23
N GLY A 163 3.93 -5.68 -1.23
CA GLY A 163 4.46 -4.31 -1.17
C GLY A 163 3.96 -3.55 0.06
N LEU A 164 2.66 -3.65 0.34
CA LEU A 164 2.03 -3.05 1.52
C LEU A 164 2.50 -3.67 2.85
N CYS A 165 2.90 -4.94 2.89
CA CYS A 165 3.54 -5.53 4.07
C CYS A 165 4.88 -4.83 4.34
N THR A 166 5.71 -4.66 3.31
CA THR A 166 6.98 -3.92 3.40
C THR A 166 6.77 -2.46 3.83
N LEU A 167 5.71 -1.81 3.33
CA LEU A 167 5.31 -0.47 3.76
C LEU A 167 4.95 -0.45 5.25
N GLY A 168 4.12 -1.38 5.71
CA GLY A 168 3.70 -1.47 7.11
C GLY A 168 4.89 -1.64 8.07
N HIS A 169 5.89 -2.44 7.70
CA HIS A 169 7.15 -2.53 8.44
C HIS A 169 7.90 -1.20 8.49
N SER A 170 8.03 -0.52 7.35
CA SER A 170 8.73 0.75 7.24
C SER A 170 8.06 1.84 8.09
N VAL A 171 6.73 1.94 8.03
CA VAL A 171 5.92 2.87 8.83
C VAL A 171 6.04 2.55 10.32
N ARG A 172 6.04 1.26 10.70
CA ARG A 172 6.26 0.85 12.10
C ARG A 172 7.62 1.33 12.62
N HIS A 173 8.68 1.26 11.81
CA HIS A 173 9.98 1.82 12.19
C HIS A 173 9.90 3.33 12.41
N ILE A 174 9.22 4.07 11.52
CA ILE A 174 9.04 5.52 11.67
C ILE A 174 8.26 5.88 12.93
N ILE A 175 7.16 5.17 13.22
CA ILE A 175 6.38 5.39 14.44
C ILE A 175 7.25 5.17 15.69
N LYS A 176 8.06 4.11 15.71
CA LYS A 176 8.96 3.82 16.82
C LYS A 176 10.02 4.92 17.01
N GLU A 177 10.64 5.38 15.92
CA GLU A 177 11.77 6.31 15.99
C GLU A 177 11.37 7.79 16.12
N PHE A 178 10.22 8.19 15.56
CA PHE A 178 9.82 9.59 15.44
C PHE A 178 8.47 9.93 16.08
N ALA A 179 7.71 8.93 16.56
CA ALA A 179 6.41 9.14 17.21
C ALA A 179 6.30 8.50 18.60
N ASN A 180 7.43 8.14 19.23
CA ASN A 180 7.45 7.48 20.54
C ASN A 180 6.57 6.22 20.62
N GLY A 181 6.36 5.53 19.49
CA GLY A 181 5.50 4.37 19.42
C GLY A 181 4.00 4.66 19.24
N ASP A 182 3.57 5.93 19.15
CA ASP A 182 2.17 6.30 18.98
C ASP A 182 1.75 6.33 17.48
N PRO A 183 0.93 5.37 17.00
CA PRO A 183 0.43 5.38 15.63
C PRO A 183 -0.53 6.54 15.35
N GLY A 184 -1.11 7.18 16.37
CA GLY A 184 -2.01 8.32 16.24
C GLY A 184 -1.33 9.57 15.66
N GLU A 185 -0.01 9.64 15.71
CA GLU A 185 0.75 10.74 15.13
C GLU A 185 0.85 10.69 13.59
N VAL A 186 0.54 9.53 12.98
CA VAL A 186 0.58 9.36 11.52
C VAL A 186 -0.67 9.96 10.88
N ARG A 187 -0.51 10.82 9.87
CA ARG A 187 -1.66 11.42 9.14
C ARG A 187 -1.63 11.23 7.65
N GLY A 188 -0.46 11.04 7.10
CA GLY A 188 -0.28 10.80 5.69
C GLY A 188 0.81 9.77 5.51
N ILE A 189 0.60 8.86 4.58
CA ILE A 189 1.64 7.99 4.07
C ILE A 189 1.54 8.10 2.56
N ARG A 190 2.68 8.17 1.89
CA ARG A 190 2.81 7.96 0.46
C ARG A 190 3.97 7.00 0.25
N CYS A 191 3.94 6.21 -0.80
CA CYS A 191 5.06 5.40 -1.18
C CYS A 191 4.97 5.01 -2.64
N ARG A 192 6.14 4.75 -3.22
CA ARG A 192 6.27 4.09 -4.49
C ARG A 192 6.98 2.75 -4.31
N PHE A 193 6.44 1.70 -4.92
CA PHE A 193 7.09 0.41 -5.01
C PHE A 193 7.96 0.37 -6.28
N SER A 194 9.18 -0.11 -6.13
CA SER A 194 10.21 -0.06 -7.19
C SER A 194 10.84 -1.42 -7.51
N LYS A 195 10.93 -2.34 -6.56
CA LYS A 195 11.48 -3.70 -6.73
C LYS A 195 10.65 -4.72 -5.93
N PRO A 196 10.87 -6.03 -6.01
CA PRO A 196 10.28 -6.98 -5.07
C PRO A 196 11.19 -7.21 -3.84
N VAL A 197 10.62 -7.62 -2.70
CA VAL A 197 11.36 -8.26 -1.58
C VAL A 197 11.10 -9.76 -1.64
N LEU A 198 12.15 -10.56 -1.51
CA LEU A 198 12.00 -12.00 -1.34
C LEU A 198 11.78 -12.34 0.13
N ILE A 199 10.96 -13.36 0.38
CA ILE A 199 10.66 -13.82 1.75
C ILE A 199 11.96 -14.24 2.46
N GLY A 200 12.18 -13.79 3.69
CA GLY A 200 13.39 -14.05 4.47
C GLY A 200 14.52 -13.05 4.23
N GLU A 201 14.34 -12.06 3.35
CA GLU A 201 15.32 -10.99 3.20
C GLU A 201 15.25 -9.95 4.32
N ARG A 202 16.42 -9.38 4.61
CA ARG A 202 16.55 -8.19 5.47
C ARG A 202 16.23 -6.93 4.67
N ILE A 203 15.29 -6.14 5.20
CA ILE A 203 15.01 -4.77 4.76
C ILE A 203 15.68 -3.78 5.71
N THR A 204 16.05 -2.60 5.22
CA THR A 204 16.58 -1.50 6.03
C THR A 204 15.79 -0.24 5.74
N THR A 205 15.05 0.29 6.71
CA THR A 205 14.35 1.58 6.60
C THR A 205 15.29 2.69 7.03
N LYS A 206 15.71 3.51 6.07
CA LYS A 206 16.46 4.75 6.28
C LYS A 206 15.48 5.91 6.38
N MET A 207 15.66 6.80 7.34
CA MET A 207 14.69 7.85 7.67
C MET A 207 15.39 9.20 7.79
N TRP A 208 14.82 10.22 7.18
CA TRP A 208 15.28 11.61 7.25
C TRP A 208 14.15 12.49 7.75
N ARG A 209 14.35 13.11 8.90
CA ARG A 209 13.49 14.19 9.36
C ARG A 209 13.83 15.44 8.56
N VAL A 210 12.87 15.93 7.79
CA VAL A 210 13.03 17.14 6.95
C VAL A 210 12.20 18.30 7.44
N ASP A 211 11.21 18.03 8.29
CA ASP A 211 10.43 19.01 9.02
C ASP A 211 10.09 18.41 10.39
N VAL A 212 9.60 19.23 11.32
CA VAL A 212 9.04 18.78 12.59
C VAL A 212 7.87 17.79 12.34
N THR A 213 7.11 17.91 11.23
CA THR A 213 6.00 17.01 10.82
C THR A 213 6.39 15.92 9.82
N LYS A 214 7.51 16.06 9.12
CA LYS A 214 7.73 15.31 7.88
C LYS A 214 8.97 14.43 7.98
N VAL A 215 8.78 13.14 7.71
CA VAL A 215 9.84 12.13 7.64
C VAL A 215 9.84 11.51 6.25
N LEU A 216 10.94 11.72 5.53
CA LEU A 216 11.20 10.98 4.29
C LEU A 216 11.81 9.63 4.67
N PHE A 217 11.47 8.55 3.95
CA PHE A 217 12.02 7.24 4.27
C PHE A 217 12.32 6.39 3.04
N ARG A 218 13.49 5.75 3.00
CA ARG A 218 13.93 4.80 1.96
C ARG A 218 14.07 3.42 2.57
N THR A 219 13.36 2.44 2.05
CA THR A 219 13.60 1.04 2.44
C THR A 219 14.61 0.43 1.47
N CYS A 220 15.86 0.24 1.87
CA CYS A 220 16.91 -0.29 1.02
C CYS A 220 16.64 -1.76 0.63
N LYS A 221 17.01 -2.07 -0.63
CA LYS A 221 16.39 -2.98 -1.61
C LYS A 221 15.23 -2.37 -2.44
N TYR A 222 14.77 -1.16 -2.09
CA TYR A 222 13.93 -0.25 -2.90
C TYR A 222 14.47 1.18 -2.97
N SER A 223 13.92 1.94 -3.92
CA SER A 223 13.87 3.41 -3.96
C SER A 223 12.45 3.92 -3.61
N VAL A 224 12.29 4.40 -2.34
CA VAL A 224 11.50 5.49 -1.67
C VAL A 224 10.14 6.03 -2.20
N LEU A 225 9.24 6.58 -1.30
CA LEU A 225 8.92 8.05 -1.13
C LEU A 225 7.70 8.46 -0.20
N ASP A 226 7.94 9.27 0.87
CA ASP A 226 7.10 10.06 1.85
C ASP A 226 6.21 9.45 2.99
N VAL A 227 6.48 9.76 4.27
CA VAL A 227 5.47 9.75 5.36
C VAL A 227 5.25 11.17 5.90
N VAL A 228 4.00 11.56 6.12
CA VAL A 228 3.57 12.85 6.70
C VAL A 228 2.94 12.59 8.09
N MET A 229 3.53 13.13 9.16
CA MET A 229 3.05 13.04 10.54
C MET A 229 2.33 14.34 10.94
N ARG A 230 1.44 14.35 11.96
CA ARG A 230 0.54 15.50 12.25
C ARG A 230 1.21 16.74 12.84
N GLN A 231 2.32 16.62 13.60
CA GLN A 231 2.79 17.63 14.57
C GLN A 231 1.72 17.98 15.61
N TYR A 232 2.15 18.01 16.88
CA TYR A 232 1.90 19.18 17.70
C TYR A 232 3.10 19.47 18.62
N ILE A 233 3.59 20.71 18.48
CA ILE A 233 4.05 21.73 19.43
C ILE A 233 4.80 21.30 20.72
N ALA A 234 5.90 22.02 20.91
CA ALA A 234 6.73 22.16 22.10
C ALA A 234 5.99 22.11 23.44
N ALA A 235 6.60 21.43 24.40
CA ALA A 235 6.63 21.89 25.78
C ALA A 235 8.09 22.15 26.14
N SER A 236 8.30 23.39 26.59
CA SER A 236 9.37 23.89 27.46
C SER A 236 10.16 22.86 28.24
#